data_AF-A0A163ATM7-F1
#
_entry.id   AF-A0A163ATM7-F1
#
_cell.length_a   1.000
_cell.length_b   1.000
_cell.length_c   1.000
_cell.angle_alpha   90.00
_cell.angle_beta   90.00
_cell.angle_gamma   90.00
#
_symmetry.space_group_name_H-M   'P 1'
#
loop_
_entity.id
_entity.type
_entity.pdbx_description
1 polymer ?
#
loop_
_entity_poly.entity_id
_entity_poly.type
_entity_poly.pdbx_seq_one_letter_code
_entity_poly.pdbx_strand_id
1 'polypeptide(L)'
;MEENKEEFNNKTQDQKVEQQKEAVKQDAKGLFKSFSTFLKELLDFRNDTDRESTIELIKADIPFKGATAWILICSIFIASIGLNANSIPVVIGAMLISPLMGPILGMGMSIAVNDIDTLRKSLVNFVVMVVLSVITAWLFFWLFPLKEESSELLARTKPDIRDVLIAFFGGMALIIARTKKGTIASVIFGVAIATALMPPLCTVGFGLAIGKYDYAIGAMYLFIINTIFIGLATFLVLKLLRFPMIRYANSAKRKLTARIASILALVVMIPALYTFWVTLNESKAYGDFESFIANEVDANENLYLRKPIYDYNNRTLKLFFDGEISEATASDLHNEILKYESISDFKLTVRGNKARGIDQVSKAYDRSIEQINRLEKENSQLLDEIEDLKIQIAGLETSLREANKVIPVKVLPYASIAKDAKIRFPDLERLGYGEVLQSNFLKVDTVKVIFPRWKFKVSDSLNAIRVRSLQEWITKEMKTDTLHIE
;
A
#
# COMPACT_ATOMS: atom_id res chain seq x y z
N MET A 1 -74.41 55.02 -0.11
CA MET A 1 -74.00 55.28 1.30
C MET A 1 -73.20 54.11 1.90
N GLU A 2 -73.12 52.95 1.26
CA GLU A 2 -72.34 51.79 1.75
C GLU A 2 -70.87 51.79 1.30
N GLU A 3 -70.54 52.20 0.05
CA GLU A 3 -69.14 52.25 -0.43
C GLU A 3 -68.22 53.18 0.37
N ASN A 4 -68.72 54.34 0.84
CA ASN A 4 -67.93 55.27 1.66
C ASN A 4 -67.66 54.78 3.10
N LYS A 5 -68.42 53.78 3.59
CA LYS A 5 -68.16 53.15 4.89
C LYS A 5 -67.10 52.05 4.79
N GLU A 6 -67.04 51.34 3.67
CA GLU A 6 -66.02 50.30 3.43
C GLU A 6 -64.62 50.90 3.20
N GLU A 7 -64.49 51.99 2.44
CA GLU A 7 -63.19 52.66 2.25
C GLU A 7 -62.61 53.26 3.54
N PHE A 8 -63.47 53.79 4.43
CA PHE A 8 -63.03 54.35 5.71
C PHE A 8 -62.62 53.25 6.71
N ASN A 9 -63.31 52.10 6.67
CA ASN A 9 -62.94 50.94 7.50
C ASN A 9 -61.62 50.31 7.02
N ASN A 10 -61.41 50.18 5.71
CA ASN A 10 -60.17 49.64 5.14
C ASN A 10 -58.95 50.51 5.46
N LYS A 11 -59.04 51.85 5.34
CA LYS A 11 -57.93 52.75 5.72
C LYS A 11 -57.57 52.67 7.20
N THR A 12 -58.56 52.50 8.08
CA THR A 12 -58.34 52.37 9.53
C THR A 12 -57.74 51.00 9.88
N GLN A 13 -58.08 49.96 9.11
CA GLN A 13 -57.57 48.60 9.27
C GLN A 13 -56.13 48.48 8.75
N ASP A 14 -55.81 49.11 7.62
CA ASP A 14 -54.45 49.18 7.07
C ASP A 14 -53.48 49.94 8.00
N GLN A 15 -53.91 51.05 8.59
CA GLN A 15 -53.12 51.79 9.58
C GLN A 15 -52.85 50.97 10.85
N LYS A 16 -53.83 50.17 11.32
CA LYS A 16 -53.63 49.26 12.45
C LYS A 16 -52.69 48.11 12.12
N VAL A 17 -52.77 47.56 10.90
CA VAL A 17 -51.86 46.51 10.43
C VAL A 17 -50.44 47.04 10.27
N GLU A 18 -50.28 48.29 9.82
CA GLU A 18 -48.97 48.93 9.68
C GLU A 18 -48.34 49.26 11.05
N GLN A 19 -49.13 49.77 12.00
CA GLN A 19 -48.70 49.94 13.40
C GLN A 19 -48.35 48.61 14.08
N GLN A 20 -49.10 47.53 13.82
CA GLN A 20 -48.77 46.19 14.32
C GLN A 20 -47.48 45.65 13.69
N LYS A 21 -47.26 45.85 12.39
CA LYS A 21 -46.00 45.49 11.73
C LYS A 21 -44.81 46.29 12.27
N GLU A 22 -44.98 47.56 12.61
CA GLU A 22 -43.95 48.37 13.26
C GLU A 22 -43.68 47.95 14.70
N ALA A 23 -44.73 47.64 15.48
CA ALA A 23 -44.59 47.09 16.83
C ALA A 23 -43.86 45.73 16.82
N VAL A 24 -44.22 44.82 15.91
CA VAL A 24 -43.54 43.53 15.73
C VAL A 24 -42.08 43.71 15.29
N LYS A 25 -41.77 44.71 14.44
CA LYS A 25 -40.38 45.05 14.09
C LYS A 25 -39.60 45.64 15.28
N GLN A 26 -40.24 46.43 16.14
CA GLN A 26 -39.61 46.97 17.34
C GLN A 26 -39.37 45.87 18.39
N ASP A 27 -40.32 44.96 18.58
CA ASP A 27 -40.17 43.80 19.46
C ASP A 27 -39.10 42.84 18.94
N ALA A 28 -39.03 42.58 17.64
CA ALA A 28 -37.95 41.80 17.03
C ALA A 28 -36.56 42.45 17.23
N LYS A 29 -36.47 43.78 17.13
CA LYS A 29 -35.23 44.52 17.46
C LYS A 29 -34.91 44.46 18.95
N GLY A 30 -35.92 44.52 19.83
CA GLY A 30 -35.78 44.37 21.28
C GLY A 30 -35.27 42.98 21.67
N LEU A 31 -35.83 41.93 21.08
CA LEU A 31 -35.39 40.55 21.23
C LEU A 31 -33.97 40.34 20.70
N PHE A 32 -33.62 40.90 19.54
CA PHE A 32 -32.26 40.81 19.01
C PHE A 32 -31.24 41.55 19.89
N LYS A 33 -31.61 42.70 20.44
CA LYS A 33 -30.77 43.46 21.38
C LYS A 33 -30.62 42.72 22.71
N SER A 34 -31.69 42.13 23.23
CA SER A 34 -31.67 41.30 24.43
C SER A 34 -30.81 40.05 24.22
N PHE A 35 -31.00 39.35 23.11
CA PHE A 35 -30.18 38.21 22.70
C PHE A 35 -28.70 38.58 22.55
N SER A 36 -28.39 39.72 21.91
CA SER A 36 -27.01 40.21 21.79
C SER A 36 -26.41 40.60 23.14
N THR A 37 -27.21 41.15 24.07
CA THR A 37 -26.76 41.51 25.42
C THR A 37 -26.50 40.27 26.25
N PHE A 38 -27.43 39.31 26.24
CA PHE A 38 -27.27 37.99 26.84
C PHE A 38 -26.05 37.27 26.31
N LEU A 39 -25.84 37.25 24.99
CA LEU A 39 -24.68 36.62 24.37
C LEU A 39 -23.37 37.32 24.76
N LYS A 40 -23.37 38.66 24.88
CA LYS A 40 -22.22 39.42 25.38
C LYS A 40 -21.92 39.11 26.84
N GLU A 41 -22.92 39.05 27.72
CA GLU A 41 -22.74 38.71 29.13
C GLU A 41 -22.29 37.26 29.33
N LEU A 42 -22.86 36.33 28.57
CA LEU A 42 -22.49 34.91 28.61
C LEU A 42 -21.05 34.67 28.12
N LEU A 43 -20.58 35.44 27.13
CA LEU A 43 -19.25 35.31 26.55
C LEU A 43 -18.20 36.24 27.18
N ASP A 44 -18.57 37.23 28.00
CA ASP A 44 -17.62 38.12 28.68
C ASP A 44 -17.12 37.51 30.00
N PHE A 45 -16.02 36.76 29.92
CA PHE A 45 -15.36 36.17 31.08
C PHE A 45 -14.17 37.00 31.59
N ARG A 46 -14.07 38.29 31.23
CA ARG A 46 -12.96 39.15 31.66
C ARG A 46 -12.87 39.33 33.17
N ASN A 47 -14.00 39.26 33.87
CA ASN A 47 -14.07 39.42 35.33
C ASN A 47 -13.52 38.19 36.09
N ASP A 48 -13.54 37.02 35.44
CA ASP A 48 -13.03 35.75 35.97
C ASP A 48 -11.55 35.52 35.61
N THR A 49 -10.91 36.50 34.97
CA THR A 49 -9.52 36.41 34.53
C THR A 49 -8.55 36.88 35.62
N ASP A 50 -7.58 36.05 35.98
CA ASP A 50 -6.44 36.44 36.83
C ASP A 50 -5.21 36.74 35.96
N ARG A 51 -5.00 38.02 35.67
CA ARG A 51 -3.96 38.44 34.72
C ARG A 51 -2.55 38.24 35.24
N GLU A 52 -2.28 38.55 36.51
CA GLU A 52 -0.93 38.46 37.08
C GLU A 52 -0.53 36.99 37.25
N SER A 53 -1.41 36.17 37.84
CA SER A 53 -1.17 34.74 38.00
C SER A 53 -0.94 34.05 36.65
N THR A 54 -1.73 34.40 35.63
CA THR A 54 -1.53 33.85 34.27
C THR A 54 -0.13 34.13 33.73
N ILE A 55 0.35 35.37 33.89
CA ILE A 55 1.67 35.78 33.39
C ILE A 55 2.77 35.01 34.11
N GLU A 56 2.68 34.88 35.44
CA GLU A 56 3.66 34.16 36.24
C GLU A 56 3.69 32.66 35.91
N LEU A 57 2.52 32.03 35.80
CA LEU A 57 2.39 30.62 35.43
C LEU A 57 2.99 30.32 34.06
N ILE A 58 2.70 31.14 33.04
CA ILE A 58 3.29 30.96 31.71
C ILE A 58 4.81 31.16 31.78
N LYS A 59 5.30 32.17 32.53
CA LYS A 59 6.75 32.41 32.67
C LYS A 59 7.47 31.28 33.41
N ALA A 60 6.82 30.65 34.38
CA ALA A 60 7.37 29.51 35.12
C ALA A 60 7.54 28.27 34.24
N ASP A 61 6.71 28.11 33.20
CA ASP A 61 6.74 26.97 32.28
C ASP A 61 7.73 27.15 31.10
N ILE A 62 8.39 28.32 30.96
CA ILE A 62 9.37 28.58 29.87
C ILE A 62 10.74 27.91 30.09
N PRO A 63 11.36 27.94 31.29
CA PRO A 63 12.73 27.48 31.46
C PRO A 63 12.88 25.97 31.23
N PHE A 64 13.76 25.61 30.30
CA PHE A 64 14.10 24.24 29.98
C PHE A 64 15.45 23.86 30.61
N LYS A 65 15.44 23.32 31.84
CA LYS A 65 16.65 22.90 32.56
C LYS A 65 16.41 21.67 33.42
N GLY A 66 17.44 20.83 33.57
CA GLY A 66 17.46 19.72 34.53
C GLY A 66 16.36 18.68 34.27
N ALA A 67 15.46 18.49 35.24
CA ALA A 67 14.41 17.48 35.19
C ALA A 67 13.50 17.60 33.96
N THR A 68 13.13 18.81 33.54
CA THR A 68 12.27 19.06 32.37
C THR A 68 12.86 18.51 31.07
N ALA A 69 14.20 18.53 30.94
CA ALA A 69 14.89 17.96 29.78
C ALA A 69 14.85 16.44 29.76
N TRP A 70 15.06 15.80 30.91
CA TRP A 70 14.93 14.35 31.03
C TRP A 70 13.49 13.87 30.81
N ILE A 71 12.51 14.61 31.33
CA ILE A 71 11.09 14.34 31.08
C ILE A 71 10.78 14.39 29.59
N LEU A 72 11.30 15.39 28.86
CA LEU A 72 11.14 15.49 27.41
C LEU A 72 11.81 14.32 26.67
N ILE A 73 13.04 13.95 27.05
CA ILE A 73 13.75 12.81 26.43
C ILE A 73 12.94 11.51 26.62
N CYS A 74 12.53 11.23 27.86
CA CYS A 74 11.74 10.04 28.19
C CYS A 74 10.39 10.03 27.46
N SER A 75 9.71 11.18 27.39
CA SER A 75 8.44 11.26 26.68
C SER A 75 8.63 11.03 25.18
N ILE A 76 9.69 11.56 24.56
CA ILE A 76 9.99 11.32 23.13
C ILE A 76 10.27 9.86 22.84
N PHE A 77 10.96 9.14 23.74
CA PHE A 77 11.11 7.69 23.61
C PHE A 77 9.76 6.97 23.67
N ILE A 78 8.91 7.28 24.65
CA ILE A 78 7.57 6.68 24.79
C ILE A 78 6.72 6.98 23.55
N ALA A 79 6.73 8.21 23.05
CA ALA A 79 6.00 8.60 21.84
C ALA A 79 6.53 7.86 20.60
N SER A 80 7.84 7.73 20.44
CA SER A 80 8.45 7.03 19.30
C SER A 80 8.09 5.54 19.31
N ILE A 81 8.09 4.90 20.49
CA ILE A 81 7.61 3.52 20.68
C ILE A 81 6.12 3.43 20.35
N GLY A 82 5.30 4.34 20.88
CA GLY A 82 3.85 4.35 20.66
C GLY A 82 3.48 4.53 19.19
N LEU A 83 4.16 5.44 18.48
CA LEU A 83 3.95 5.68 17.05
C LEU A 83 4.38 4.48 16.22
N ASN A 84 5.54 3.89 16.51
CA ASN A 84 5.99 2.69 15.81
C ASN A 84 5.06 1.49 16.06
N ALA A 85 4.51 1.38 17.27
CA ALA A 85 3.57 0.33 17.64
C ALA A 85 2.11 0.62 17.22
N ASN A 86 1.84 1.72 16.49
CA ASN A 86 0.48 2.19 16.16
C ASN A 86 -0.47 2.26 17.37
N SER A 87 0.04 2.65 18.55
CA SER A 87 -0.71 2.71 19.80
C SER A 87 -1.01 4.15 20.19
N ILE A 88 -2.17 4.65 19.75
CA ILE A 88 -2.67 5.99 20.08
C ILE A 88 -2.67 6.26 21.60
N PRO A 89 -3.12 5.35 22.49
CA PRO A 89 -3.13 5.62 23.93
C PRO A 89 -1.74 5.90 24.52
N VAL A 90 -0.70 5.21 24.03
CA VAL A 90 0.69 5.42 24.48
C VAL A 90 1.20 6.78 24.00
N VAL A 91 0.88 7.14 22.76
CA VAL A 91 1.22 8.45 22.19
C VAL A 91 0.54 9.58 22.98
N ILE A 92 -0.75 9.43 23.32
CA ILE A 92 -1.51 10.36 24.17
C ILE A 92 -0.83 10.51 25.54
N GLY A 93 -0.45 9.41 26.19
CA GLY A 93 0.25 9.42 27.47
C GLY A 93 1.57 10.20 27.41
N ALA A 94 2.35 10.01 26.34
CA ALA A 94 3.59 10.76 26.13
C ALA A 94 3.35 12.27 25.96
N MET A 95 2.29 12.67 25.24
CA MET A 95 1.93 14.09 25.06
C MET A 95 1.58 14.78 26.38
N LEU A 96 0.87 14.09 27.27
CA LEU A 96 0.45 14.64 28.58
C LEU A 96 1.62 14.96 29.50
N ILE A 97 2.72 14.21 29.35
CA ILE A 97 3.93 14.36 30.16
C ILE A 97 4.86 15.45 29.57
N SER A 98 4.74 15.73 28.27
CA SER A 98 5.70 16.56 27.55
C SER A 98 5.56 18.07 27.86
N PRO A 99 6.65 18.77 28.22
CA PRO A 99 6.62 20.19 28.59
C PRO A 99 6.67 21.17 27.40
N LEU A 100 6.44 20.71 26.16
CA LEU A 100 6.63 21.52 24.93
C LEU A 100 5.76 22.79 24.85
N MET A 101 4.63 22.85 25.57
CA MET A 101 3.69 23.95 25.46
C MET A 101 4.17 25.26 26.10
N GLY A 102 4.94 25.20 27.19
CA GLY A 102 5.33 26.38 27.97
C GLY A 102 5.99 27.49 27.12
N PRO A 103 7.07 27.19 26.38
CA PRO A 103 7.70 28.17 25.50
C PRO A 103 6.79 28.71 24.39
N ILE A 104 5.86 27.91 23.86
CA ILE A 104 4.93 28.34 22.79
C ILE A 104 3.95 29.39 23.33
N LEU A 105 3.34 29.13 24.48
CA LEU A 105 2.51 30.14 25.16
C LEU A 105 3.33 31.36 25.55
N GLY A 106 4.55 31.15 26.04
CA GLY A 106 5.48 32.22 26.37
C GLY A 106 5.76 33.16 25.20
N MET A 107 5.95 32.62 23.98
CA MET A 107 6.11 33.45 22.78
C MET A 107 4.86 34.27 22.47
N GLY A 108 3.68 33.64 22.41
CA GLY A 108 2.42 34.35 22.11
C GLY A 108 2.08 35.42 23.16
N MET A 109 2.29 35.10 24.44
CA MET A 109 2.10 36.00 25.57
C MET A 109 3.09 37.16 25.56
N SER A 110 4.36 36.90 25.27
CA SER A 110 5.39 37.94 25.16
C SER A 110 5.09 38.94 24.05
N ILE A 111 4.57 38.48 22.91
CA ILE A 111 4.14 39.36 21.81
C ILE A 111 2.89 40.17 22.22
N ALA A 112 1.94 39.57 22.94
CA ALA A 112 0.72 40.26 23.37
C ALA A 112 0.97 41.39 24.38
N VAL A 113 1.92 41.17 25.30
CA VAL A 113 2.26 42.05 26.42
C VAL A 113 3.46 42.97 26.09
N ASN A 114 4.09 42.79 24.92
CA ASN A 114 5.31 43.48 24.45
C ASN A 114 6.54 43.23 25.35
N ASP A 115 6.74 41.99 25.83
CA ASP A 115 7.87 41.57 26.65
C ASP A 115 8.96 40.89 25.79
N ILE A 116 9.92 41.65 25.28
CA ILE A 116 10.97 41.13 24.38
C ILE A 116 11.93 40.17 25.12
N ASP A 117 12.17 40.40 26.41
CA ASP A 117 13.10 39.59 27.19
C ASP A 117 12.53 38.18 27.39
N THR A 118 11.24 38.09 27.71
CA THR A 118 10.53 36.81 27.80
C THR A 118 10.43 36.16 26.42
N LEU A 119 10.16 36.93 25.34
CA LEU A 119 10.10 36.38 23.99
C LEU A 119 11.42 35.70 23.59
N ARG A 120 12.55 36.36 23.83
CA ARG A 120 13.88 35.79 23.51
C ARG A 120 14.13 34.51 24.32
N LYS A 121 13.79 34.52 25.61
CA LYS A 121 13.92 33.31 26.45
C LYS A 121 13.04 32.18 25.93
N SER A 122 11.77 32.45 25.63
CA SER A 122 10.85 31.47 25.06
C SER A 122 11.37 30.90 23.75
N LEU A 123 11.84 31.75 22.83
CA LEU A 123 12.33 31.30 21.53
C LEU A 123 13.58 30.41 21.66
N VAL A 124 14.54 30.79 22.52
CA VAL A 124 15.75 29.98 22.73
C VAL A 124 15.41 28.62 23.36
N ASN A 125 14.57 28.61 24.41
CA ASN A 125 14.17 27.34 25.03
C ASN A 125 13.37 26.48 24.06
N PHE A 126 12.46 27.07 23.27
CA PHE A 126 11.69 26.37 22.25
C PHE A 126 12.61 25.68 21.22
N VAL A 127 13.57 26.41 20.65
CA VAL A 127 14.50 25.84 19.66
C VAL A 127 15.33 24.70 20.27
N VAL A 128 15.83 24.88 21.49
CA VAL A 128 16.59 23.82 22.20
C VAL A 128 15.72 22.58 22.40
N MET A 129 14.45 22.73 22.80
CA MET A 129 13.53 21.61 22.99
C MET A 129 13.22 20.89 21.69
N VAL A 130 13.01 21.62 20.60
CA VAL A 130 12.78 21.06 19.26
C VAL A 130 14.00 20.25 18.82
N VAL A 131 15.19 20.84 18.88
CA VAL A 131 16.43 20.17 18.48
C VAL A 131 16.67 18.92 19.32
N LEU A 132 16.52 19.02 20.64
CA LEU A 132 16.69 17.86 21.52
C LEU A 132 15.66 16.76 21.21
N SER A 133 14.39 17.13 20.96
CA SER A 133 13.34 16.16 20.62
C SER A 133 13.64 15.43 19.33
N VAL A 134 14.03 16.16 18.28
CA VAL A 134 14.38 15.58 16.97
C VAL A 134 15.61 14.67 17.09
N ILE A 135 16.66 15.11 17.79
CA ILE A 135 17.85 14.29 18.02
C ILE A 135 17.51 13.03 18.80
N THR A 136 16.67 13.12 19.83
CA THR A 136 16.27 11.97 20.65
C THR A 136 15.46 10.96 19.84
N ALA A 137 14.48 11.43 19.07
CA ALA A 137 13.69 10.57 18.19
C ALA A 137 14.56 9.93 17.09
N TRP A 138 15.43 10.72 16.46
CA TRP A 138 16.39 10.23 15.48
C TRP A 138 17.30 9.14 16.06
N LEU A 139 17.88 9.38 17.25
CA LEU A 139 18.74 8.43 17.94
C LEU A 139 17.99 7.14 18.26
N PHE A 140 16.72 7.23 18.69
CA PHE A 140 15.87 6.07 18.93
C PHE A 140 15.71 5.23 17.65
N PHE A 141 15.22 5.80 16.56
CA PHE A 141 14.99 5.07 15.31
C PHE A 141 16.28 4.64 14.59
N TRP A 142 17.41 5.29 14.90
CA TRP A 142 18.72 4.89 14.40
C TRP A 142 19.29 3.69 15.16
N LEU A 143 19.15 3.67 16.49
CA LEU A 143 19.63 2.58 17.36
C LEU A 143 18.76 1.33 17.31
N PHE A 144 17.43 1.50 17.32
CA PHE A 144 16.48 0.40 17.30
C PHE A 144 16.07 0.07 15.86
N PRO A 145 16.08 -1.20 15.43
CA PRO A 145 15.68 -1.62 14.08
C PRO A 145 14.14 -1.59 13.90
N LEU A 146 13.47 -0.63 14.52
CA LEU A 146 12.02 -0.39 14.46
C LEU A 146 11.75 0.70 13.41
N LYS A 147 12.00 0.38 12.14
CA LYS A 147 11.93 1.33 11.02
C LYS A 147 10.70 1.14 10.13
N GLU A 148 9.71 0.41 10.63
CA GLU A 148 8.49 0.13 9.87
C GLU A 148 7.64 1.40 9.76
N GLU A 149 7.11 1.63 8.55
CA GLU A 149 6.23 2.76 8.29
C GLU A 149 4.85 2.48 8.88
N SER A 150 4.62 3.02 10.07
CA SER A 150 3.36 2.92 10.77
C SER A 150 2.36 3.94 10.20
N SER A 151 1.06 3.61 10.19
CA SER A 151 0.02 4.53 9.68
C SER A 151 -0.03 5.81 10.49
N GLU A 152 0.23 5.74 11.80
CA GLU A 152 0.29 6.90 12.69
C GLU A 152 1.46 7.84 12.36
N LEU A 153 2.61 7.32 11.91
CA LEU A 153 3.73 8.14 11.44
C LEU A 153 3.40 8.81 10.10
N LEU A 154 2.89 8.04 9.14
CA LEU A 154 2.56 8.54 7.80
C LEU A 154 1.49 9.63 7.84
N ALA A 155 0.51 9.52 8.72
CA ALA A 155 -0.53 10.52 8.93
C ALA A 155 0.00 11.89 9.38
N ARG A 156 1.26 11.97 9.85
CA ARG A 156 1.89 13.22 10.31
C ARG A 156 2.92 13.79 9.33
N THR A 157 3.01 13.22 8.14
CA THR A 157 3.96 13.67 7.10
C THR A 157 3.39 14.76 6.21
N LYS A 158 2.07 14.99 6.20
CA LYS A 158 1.42 16.01 5.39
C LYS A 158 0.54 16.89 6.29
N PRO A 159 0.70 18.23 6.25
CA PRO A 159 -0.20 19.12 6.97
C PRO A 159 -1.61 19.09 6.38
N ASP A 160 -2.62 19.16 7.24
CA ASP A 160 -4.01 19.27 6.85
C ASP A 160 -4.65 20.53 7.46
N ILE A 161 -5.67 21.08 6.80
CA ILE A 161 -6.42 22.24 7.31
C ILE A 161 -7.07 21.93 8.66
N ARG A 162 -7.43 20.66 8.90
CA ARG A 162 -7.97 20.17 10.16
C ARG A 162 -6.96 20.36 11.30
N ASP A 163 -5.69 20.07 11.07
CA ASP A 163 -4.64 20.28 12.08
C ASP A 163 -4.51 21.76 12.44
N VAL A 164 -4.60 22.66 11.45
CA VAL A 164 -4.57 24.11 11.65
C VAL A 164 -5.72 24.59 12.53
N LEU A 165 -6.94 24.13 12.23
CA LEU A 165 -8.14 24.48 13.01
C LEU A 165 -8.04 23.96 14.44
N ILE A 166 -7.59 22.71 14.62
CA ILE A 166 -7.39 22.10 15.94
C ILE A 166 -6.32 22.86 16.73
N ALA A 167 -5.20 23.22 16.10
CA ALA A 167 -4.13 24.01 16.73
C ALA A 167 -4.62 25.39 17.18
N PHE A 168 -5.40 26.07 16.35
CA PHE A 168 -5.93 27.40 16.65
C PHE A 168 -6.96 27.37 17.79
N PHE A 169 -8.02 26.56 17.66
CA PHE A 169 -9.08 26.49 18.67
C PHE A 169 -8.61 25.82 19.95
N GLY A 170 -7.74 24.81 19.84
CA GLY A 170 -7.05 24.21 20.99
C GLY A 170 -6.20 25.25 21.72
N GLY A 171 -5.38 26.00 20.99
CA GLY A 171 -4.60 27.11 21.55
C GLY A 171 -5.46 28.15 22.27
N MET A 172 -6.62 28.51 21.70
CA MET A 172 -7.60 29.41 22.33
C MET A 172 -8.16 28.81 23.63
N ALA A 173 -8.61 27.56 23.61
CA ALA A 173 -9.15 26.89 24.78
C ALA A 173 -8.10 26.79 25.91
N LEU A 174 -6.85 26.52 25.56
CA LEU A 174 -5.73 26.42 26.48
C LEU A 174 -5.44 27.75 27.19
N ILE A 175 -5.32 28.84 26.43
CA ILE A 175 -5.05 30.14 27.04
C ILE A 175 -6.27 30.63 27.84
N ILE A 176 -7.50 30.37 27.39
CA ILE A 176 -8.71 30.70 28.15
C ILE A 176 -8.71 29.93 29.49
N ALA A 177 -8.42 28.63 29.47
CA ALA A 177 -8.36 27.81 30.67
C ALA A 177 -7.26 28.24 31.65
N ARG A 178 -6.12 28.73 31.13
CA ARG A 178 -5.04 29.30 31.93
C ARG A 178 -5.38 30.67 32.50
N THR A 179 -6.18 31.47 31.78
CA THR A 179 -6.59 32.80 32.25
C THR A 179 -7.65 32.76 33.35
N LYS A 180 -8.43 31.68 33.41
CA LYS A 180 -9.50 31.52 34.40
C LYS A 180 -8.94 31.28 35.80
N LYS A 181 -9.52 31.96 36.79
CA LYS A 181 -9.25 31.71 38.22
C LYS A 181 -9.46 30.23 38.55
N GLY A 182 -8.44 29.61 39.16
CA GLY A 182 -8.47 28.19 39.55
C GLY A 182 -8.14 27.20 38.43
N THR A 183 -7.32 27.59 37.44
CA THR A 183 -6.73 26.77 36.34
C THR A 183 -7.39 25.41 36.10
N ILE A 184 -8.14 25.29 35.00
CA ILE A 184 -8.79 24.01 34.65
C ILE A 184 -7.76 23.08 34.01
N ALA A 185 -7.11 22.25 34.83
CA ALA A 185 -6.08 21.31 34.39
C ALA A 185 -6.57 20.35 33.29
N SER A 186 -7.83 19.90 33.34
CA SER A 186 -8.41 18.99 32.34
C SER A 186 -8.42 19.57 30.91
N VAL A 187 -8.63 20.89 30.77
CA VAL A 187 -8.59 21.55 29.46
C VAL A 187 -7.17 21.65 28.94
N ILE A 188 -6.19 21.90 29.82
CA ILE A 188 -4.77 21.93 29.45
C ILE A 188 -4.35 20.58 28.89
N PHE A 189 -4.72 19.50 29.57
CA PHE A 189 -4.46 18.14 29.12
C PHE A 189 -5.24 17.77 27.86
N GLY A 190 -6.48 18.21 27.70
CA GLY A 190 -7.26 18.00 26.48
C GLY A 190 -6.63 18.66 25.25
N VAL A 191 -6.14 19.88 25.39
CA VAL A 191 -5.42 20.59 24.30
C VAL A 191 -4.04 19.98 24.06
N ALA A 192 -3.34 19.60 25.14
CA ALA A 192 -2.35 18.52 25.23
C ALA A 192 -2.37 17.55 24.05
N ILE A 193 -3.48 16.81 24.08
CA ILE A 193 -3.76 15.66 23.23
C ILE A 193 -4.15 16.08 21.82
N ALA A 194 -5.01 17.10 21.71
CA ALA A 194 -5.59 17.50 20.44
C ALA A 194 -4.56 18.15 19.49
N THR A 195 -3.64 18.95 20.02
CA THR A 195 -2.72 19.76 19.18
C THR A 195 -1.58 18.96 18.56
N ALA A 196 -1.44 17.69 18.92
CA ALA A 196 -0.54 16.71 18.32
C ALA A 196 0.86 17.30 17.99
N LEU A 197 1.47 18.06 18.91
CA LEU A 197 2.77 18.70 18.67
C LEU A 197 3.94 17.72 18.72
N MET A 198 3.78 16.66 19.51
CA MET A 198 4.84 15.69 19.75
C MET A 198 5.03 14.67 18.61
N PRO A 199 3.96 14.08 18.03
CA PRO A 199 4.11 13.12 16.94
C PRO A 199 4.84 13.64 15.71
N PRO A 200 4.60 14.89 15.24
CA PRO A 200 5.37 15.46 14.14
C PRO A 200 6.87 15.50 14.45
N LEU A 201 7.30 15.92 15.64
CA LEU A 201 8.72 15.93 16.01
C LEU A 201 9.34 14.53 16.01
N CYS A 202 8.61 13.52 16.50
CA CYS A 202 9.05 12.13 16.43
C CYS A 202 9.13 11.63 14.97
N THR A 203 8.18 12.05 14.13
CA THR A 203 8.12 11.72 12.70
C THR A 203 9.27 12.37 11.93
N VAL A 204 9.70 13.59 12.32
CA VAL A 204 10.92 14.22 11.81
C VAL A 204 12.13 13.36 12.14
N GLY A 205 12.29 12.95 13.41
CA GLY A 205 13.38 12.07 13.82
C GLY A 205 13.39 10.73 13.06
N PHE A 206 12.21 10.13 12.88
CA PHE A 206 12.01 8.92 12.09
C PHE A 206 12.44 9.11 10.63
N GLY A 207 11.91 10.13 9.94
CA GLY A 207 12.24 10.43 8.54
C GLY A 207 13.73 10.63 8.31
N LEU A 208 14.41 11.32 9.25
CA LEU A 208 15.86 11.48 9.23
C LEU A 208 16.62 10.16 9.44
N ALA A 209 16.10 9.26 10.29
CA ALA A 209 16.75 7.98 10.60
C ALA A 209 16.63 6.94 9.47
N ILE A 210 15.57 7.02 8.66
CA ILE A 210 15.35 6.16 7.49
C ILE A 210 15.83 6.77 6.16
N GLY A 211 16.29 8.03 6.17
CA GLY A 211 16.75 8.75 4.97
C GLY A 211 15.64 9.29 4.07
N LYS A 212 14.37 9.28 4.52
CA LYS A 212 13.23 9.86 3.80
C LYS A 212 13.04 11.33 4.21
N TYR A 213 13.81 12.21 3.59
CA TYR A 213 13.76 13.65 3.89
C TYR A 213 12.38 14.28 3.63
N ASP A 214 11.62 13.76 2.68
CA ASP A 214 10.26 14.25 2.40
C ASP A 214 9.34 14.12 3.63
N TYR A 215 9.43 13.00 4.36
CA TYR A 215 8.65 12.78 5.57
C TYR A 215 9.08 13.75 6.67
N ALA A 216 10.39 13.97 6.82
CA ALA A 216 10.93 14.88 7.82
C ALA A 216 10.53 16.34 7.54
N ILE A 217 10.61 16.79 6.29
CA ILE A 217 10.23 18.15 5.91
C ILE A 217 8.73 18.37 6.14
N GLY A 218 7.89 17.44 5.68
CA GLY A 218 6.45 17.56 5.83
C GLY A 218 5.98 17.53 7.29
N ALA A 219 6.56 16.66 8.12
CA ALA A 219 6.26 16.63 9.56
C ALA A 219 6.79 17.86 10.30
N MET A 220 7.97 18.36 9.95
CA MET A 220 8.51 19.60 10.52
C MET A 220 7.62 20.80 10.15
N TYR A 221 7.11 20.82 8.91
CA TYR A 221 6.20 21.85 8.45
C TYR A 221 4.89 21.83 9.26
N LEU A 222 4.26 20.66 9.43
CA LEU A 222 3.08 20.49 10.29
C LEU A 222 3.34 20.98 11.74
N PHE A 223 4.48 20.63 12.33
CA PHE A 223 4.86 21.10 13.67
C PHE A 223 4.96 22.63 13.77
N ILE A 224 5.63 23.26 12.80
CA ILE A 224 5.81 24.72 12.76
C ILE A 224 4.45 25.42 12.63
N ILE A 225 3.58 24.91 11.76
CA ILE A 225 2.22 25.44 11.56
C ILE A 225 1.45 25.41 12.88
N ASN A 226 1.40 24.24 13.53
CA ASN A 226 0.66 24.10 14.79
C ASN A 226 1.19 25.05 15.86
N THR A 227 2.53 25.20 15.95
CA THR A 227 3.18 26.14 16.87
C THR A 227 2.76 27.58 16.60
N ILE A 228 2.76 28.01 15.33
CA ILE A 228 2.36 29.36 14.92
C ILE A 228 0.90 29.63 15.30
N PHE A 229 -0.01 28.70 15.02
CA PHE A 229 -1.44 28.89 15.31
C PHE A 229 -1.75 28.89 16.81
N ILE A 230 -1.05 28.09 17.62
CA ILE A 230 -1.17 28.13 19.10
C ILE A 230 -0.64 29.47 19.64
N GLY A 231 0.50 29.94 19.13
CA GLY A 231 1.06 31.24 19.49
C GLY A 231 0.14 32.41 19.10
N LEU A 232 -0.45 32.35 17.90
CA LEU A 232 -1.43 33.31 17.40
C LEU A 232 -2.70 33.33 18.26
N ALA A 233 -3.24 32.16 18.58
CA ALA A 233 -4.40 32.04 19.46
C ALA A 233 -4.13 32.65 20.84
N THR A 234 -2.97 32.35 21.42
CA THR A 234 -2.51 32.93 22.69
C THR A 234 -2.44 34.45 22.60
N PHE A 235 -1.85 34.99 21.52
CA PHE A 235 -1.76 36.43 21.28
C PHE A 235 -3.14 37.08 21.21
N LEU A 236 -4.06 36.52 20.40
CA LEU A 236 -5.40 37.08 20.18
C LEU A 236 -6.23 37.10 21.46
N VAL A 237 -6.26 36.01 22.23
CA VAL A 237 -7.03 35.93 23.47
C VAL A 237 -6.49 36.91 24.51
N LEU A 238 -5.18 36.96 24.73
CA LEU A 238 -4.60 37.90 25.70
C LEU A 238 -4.83 39.36 25.30
N LYS A 239 -4.84 39.65 23.99
CA LYS A 239 -5.19 40.98 23.49
C LYS A 239 -6.67 41.30 23.71
N LEU A 240 -7.56 40.33 23.48
CA LEU A 240 -9.01 40.45 23.72
C LEU A 240 -9.34 40.68 25.20
N LEU A 241 -8.59 40.05 26.10
CA LEU A 241 -8.68 40.20 27.56
C LEU A 241 -7.98 41.45 28.11
N ARG A 242 -7.34 42.23 27.21
CA ARG A 242 -6.64 43.49 27.50
C ARG A 242 -5.58 43.35 28.60
N PHE A 243 -4.71 42.34 28.46
CA PHE A 243 -3.58 42.18 29.38
C PHE A 243 -2.70 43.44 29.42
N PRO A 244 -2.24 43.88 30.61
CA PRO A 244 -1.45 45.10 30.75
C PRO A 244 -0.10 44.93 30.06
N MET A 245 0.23 45.83 29.14
CA MET A 245 1.56 45.84 28.50
C MET A 245 2.63 46.22 29.52
N ILE A 246 3.78 45.54 29.48
CA ILE A 246 4.90 45.86 30.38
C ILE A 246 5.36 47.30 30.09
N ARG A 247 5.28 48.15 31.12
CA ARG A 247 5.78 49.52 31.06
C ARG A 247 7.28 49.50 31.36
N TYR A 248 8.10 49.50 30.31
CA TYR A 248 9.53 49.82 30.46
C TYR A 248 9.66 51.24 31.00
N ALA A 249 10.46 51.42 32.05
CA ALA A 249 10.65 52.70 32.74
C ALA A 249 11.15 53.85 31.84
N ASN A 250 11.66 53.55 30.65
CA ASN A 250 12.29 54.50 29.75
C ASN A 250 11.44 54.74 28.49
N SER A 251 10.99 55.97 28.24
CA SER A 251 9.97 56.29 27.21
C SER A 251 10.45 56.01 25.77
N ALA A 252 11.73 56.21 25.49
CA ALA A 252 12.36 55.90 24.21
C ALA A 252 12.42 54.37 23.97
N LYS A 253 12.80 53.60 25.00
CA LYS A 253 12.77 52.12 24.93
C LYS A 253 11.34 51.61 24.76
N ARG A 254 10.34 52.23 25.39
CA ARG A 254 8.93 51.86 25.24
C ARG A 254 8.45 51.92 23.79
N LYS A 255 8.73 53.01 23.06
CA LYS A 255 8.30 53.17 21.66
C LYS A 255 9.02 52.18 20.73
N LEU A 256 10.31 51.93 20.98
CA LEU A 256 11.09 50.93 20.26
C LEU A 256 10.57 49.51 20.52
N THR A 257 10.39 49.12 21.78
CA THR A 257 9.89 47.78 22.16
C THR A 257 8.49 47.52 21.61
N ALA A 258 7.58 48.50 21.70
CA ALA A 258 6.25 48.37 21.12
C ALA A 258 6.30 48.21 19.59
N ARG A 259 7.21 48.92 18.90
CA ARG A 259 7.40 48.79 17.45
C ARG A 259 7.98 47.42 17.09
N ILE A 260 9.00 46.95 17.82
CA ILE A 260 9.60 45.63 17.64
C ILE A 260 8.56 44.52 17.86
N ALA A 261 7.80 44.58 18.94
CA ALA A 261 6.75 43.60 19.22
C ALA A 261 5.64 43.61 18.16
N SER A 262 5.26 44.79 17.65
CA SER A 262 4.29 44.91 16.54
C SER A 262 4.83 44.33 15.23
N ILE A 263 6.10 44.57 14.92
CA ILE A 263 6.77 43.97 13.75
C ILE A 263 6.81 42.45 13.91
N LEU A 264 7.20 41.94 15.08
CA LEU A 264 7.24 40.51 15.36
C LEU A 264 5.86 39.85 15.25
N ALA A 265 4.81 40.51 15.75
CA ALA A 265 3.44 40.04 15.58
C ALA A 265 3.08 39.91 14.10
N LEU A 266 3.47 40.90 13.28
CA LEU A 266 3.21 40.91 11.85
C LEU A 266 4.03 39.83 11.12
N VAL A 267 5.29 39.64 11.51
CA VAL A 267 6.18 38.58 11.02
C VAL A 267 5.64 37.17 11.33
N VAL A 268 4.93 36.97 12.44
CA VAL A 268 4.28 35.68 12.76
C VAL A 268 2.94 35.54 12.04
N MET A 269 2.18 36.63 11.90
CA MET A 269 0.84 36.61 11.33
C MET A 269 0.82 36.41 9.81
N ILE A 270 1.76 37.01 9.07
CA ILE A 270 1.82 36.86 7.60
C ILE A 270 2.01 35.38 7.19
N PRO A 271 3.03 34.64 7.70
CA PRO A 271 3.19 33.23 7.39
C PRO A 271 2.01 32.39 7.85
N ALA A 272 1.39 32.71 8.99
CA ALA A 272 0.20 32.00 9.46
C ALA A 272 -0.95 32.10 8.44
N LEU A 273 -1.27 33.32 8.00
CA LEU A 273 -2.34 33.56 7.02
C LEU A 273 -2.02 32.93 5.66
N TYR A 274 -0.77 33.05 5.20
CA TYR A 274 -0.33 32.40 3.96
C TYR A 274 -0.48 30.88 4.05
N THR A 275 0.00 30.29 5.13
CA THR A 275 -0.05 28.84 5.32
C THR A 275 -1.48 28.32 5.44
N PHE A 276 -2.35 29.06 6.15
CA PHE A 276 -3.78 28.76 6.19
C PHE A 276 -4.38 28.74 4.79
N TRP A 277 -4.08 29.76 3.98
CA TRP A 277 -4.61 29.87 2.62
C TRP A 277 -4.11 28.73 1.73
N VAL A 278 -2.80 28.40 1.78
CA VAL A 278 -2.22 27.28 1.03
C VAL A 278 -2.86 25.95 1.43
N THR A 279 -2.90 25.65 2.73
CA THR A 279 -3.43 24.37 3.23
C THR A 279 -4.93 24.24 2.97
N LEU A 280 -5.67 25.35 3.04
CA LEU A 280 -7.10 25.39 2.69
C LEU A 280 -7.31 25.10 1.21
N ASN A 281 -6.52 25.71 0.32
CA ASN A 281 -6.63 25.49 -1.11
C ASN A 281 -6.19 24.08 -1.51
N GLU A 282 -5.15 23.54 -0.89
CA GLU A 282 -4.71 22.15 -1.09
C GLU A 282 -5.80 21.17 -0.64
N SER A 283 -6.42 21.39 0.53
CA SER A 283 -7.51 20.56 1.02
C SER A 283 -8.75 20.62 0.10
N LYS A 284 -9.11 21.81 -0.40
CA LYS A 284 -10.20 21.98 -1.38
C LYS A 284 -9.90 21.25 -2.69
N ALA A 285 -8.70 21.42 -3.23
CA ALA A 285 -8.27 20.74 -4.46
C ALA A 285 -8.26 19.22 -4.30
N TYR A 286 -7.88 18.71 -3.13
CA TYR A 286 -7.96 17.29 -2.84
C TYR A 286 -9.42 16.80 -2.77
N GLY A 287 -10.32 17.57 -2.15
CA GLY A 287 -11.75 17.27 -2.11
C GLY A 287 -12.41 17.26 -3.50
N ASP A 288 -12.06 18.23 -4.35
CA ASP A 288 -12.51 18.28 -5.74
C ASP A 288 -11.95 17.10 -6.55
N PHE A 289 -10.69 16.71 -6.32
CA PHE A 289 -10.08 15.53 -6.93
C PHE A 289 -10.83 14.24 -6.56
N GLU A 290 -11.10 14.01 -5.28
CA GLU A 290 -11.87 12.84 -4.83
C GLU A 290 -13.27 12.82 -5.44
N SER A 291 -13.92 14.00 -5.51
CA SER A 291 -15.25 14.14 -6.12
C SER A 291 -15.22 13.92 -7.64
N PHE A 292 -14.15 14.31 -8.33
CA PHE A 292 -13.94 14.04 -9.75
C PHE A 292 -13.75 12.55 -10.01
N ILE A 293 -12.94 11.86 -9.19
CA ILE A 293 -12.80 10.40 -9.30
C ILE A 293 -14.14 9.71 -9.04
N ALA A 294 -14.84 10.07 -7.97
CA ALA A 294 -16.10 9.42 -7.63
C ALA A 294 -17.20 9.62 -8.69
N ASN A 295 -17.36 10.84 -9.20
CA ASN A 295 -18.49 11.19 -10.09
C ASN A 295 -18.21 10.92 -11.57
N GLU A 296 -16.97 11.06 -12.03
CA GLU A 296 -16.65 11.01 -13.47
C GLU A 296 -15.92 9.71 -13.84
N VAL A 297 -15.16 9.12 -12.90
CA VAL A 297 -14.38 7.91 -13.14
C VAL A 297 -15.10 6.68 -12.61
N ASP A 298 -15.35 6.62 -11.30
CA ASP A 298 -15.90 5.44 -10.63
C ASP A 298 -17.39 5.23 -10.96
N ALA A 299 -18.12 6.31 -11.29
CA ALA A 299 -19.51 6.21 -11.74
C ALA A 299 -19.66 5.60 -13.16
N ASN A 300 -18.58 5.58 -13.95
CA ASN A 300 -18.60 5.03 -15.30
C ASN A 300 -18.09 3.58 -15.28
N GLU A 301 -19.00 2.61 -15.41
CA GLU A 301 -18.68 1.18 -15.37
C GLU A 301 -17.66 0.72 -16.43
N ASN A 302 -17.47 1.49 -17.50
CA ASN A 302 -16.50 1.20 -18.55
C ASN A 302 -15.07 1.65 -18.20
N LEU A 303 -14.89 2.40 -17.11
CA LEU A 303 -13.61 2.95 -16.68
C LEU A 303 -13.09 2.19 -15.45
N TYR A 304 -12.03 1.41 -15.66
CA TYR A 304 -11.32 0.72 -14.57
C TYR A 304 -10.03 1.47 -14.23
N LEU A 305 -10.08 2.32 -13.21
CA LEU A 305 -8.93 3.08 -12.73
C LEU A 305 -7.98 2.16 -11.97
N ARG A 306 -6.73 2.06 -12.45
CA ARG A 306 -5.68 1.26 -11.79
C ARG A 306 -5.01 2.03 -10.66
N LYS A 307 -4.62 3.27 -10.94
CA LYS A 307 -3.94 4.14 -9.96
C LYS A 307 -4.07 5.61 -10.36
N PRO A 308 -4.59 6.47 -9.48
CA PRO A 308 -4.44 7.91 -9.64
C PRO A 308 -3.08 8.38 -9.11
N ILE A 309 -2.49 9.36 -9.79
CA ILE A 309 -1.36 10.15 -9.28
C ILE A 309 -1.80 11.61 -9.22
N TYR A 310 -2.03 12.09 -8.00
CA TYR A 310 -2.36 13.47 -7.70
C TYR A 310 -1.12 14.21 -7.18
N ASP A 311 -0.77 15.31 -7.83
CA ASP A 311 0.35 16.17 -7.43
C ASP A 311 -0.09 17.63 -7.42
N TYR A 312 -0.35 18.15 -6.21
CA TYR A 312 -0.78 19.53 -5.98
C TYR A 312 0.30 20.55 -6.38
N ASN A 313 1.56 20.29 -6.03
CA ASN A 313 2.66 21.22 -6.26
C ASN A 313 2.95 21.43 -7.74
N ASN A 314 2.92 20.34 -8.53
CA ASN A 314 3.10 20.42 -9.98
C ASN A 314 1.79 20.68 -10.74
N ARG A 315 0.65 20.77 -10.03
CA ARG A 315 -0.71 20.88 -10.61
C ARG A 315 -0.94 19.83 -11.69
N THR A 316 -0.60 18.57 -11.40
CA THR A 316 -0.79 17.47 -12.36
C THR A 316 -1.66 16.38 -11.78
N LEU A 317 -2.56 15.87 -12.63
CA LEU A 317 -3.37 14.71 -12.34
C LEU A 317 -3.12 13.65 -13.42
N LYS A 318 -2.64 12.47 -13.03
CA LYS A 318 -2.41 11.36 -13.98
C LYS A 318 -3.31 10.20 -13.63
N LEU A 319 -4.14 9.80 -14.59
CA LEU A 319 -5.05 8.67 -14.47
C LEU A 319 -4.56 7.52 -15.35
N PHE A 320 -4.35 6.36 -14.74
CA PHE A 320 -3.95 5.15 -15.43
C PHE A 320 -5.09 4.15 -15.39
N PHE A 321 -5.58 3.76 -16.56
CA PHE A 321 -6.68 2.83 -16.74
C PHE A 321 -6.20 1.46 -17.22
N ASP A 322 -6.90 0.41 -16.80
CA ASP A 322 -6.54 -0.98 -17.12
C ASP A 322 -6.91 -1.40 -18.55
N GLY A 323 -7.87 -0.70 -19.17
CA GLY A 323 -8.29 -0.87 -20.56
C GLY A 323 -7.82 0.25 -21.47
N GLU A 324 -8.09 0.11 -22.77
CA GLU A 324 -7.87 1.18 -23.74
C GLU A 324 -8.89 2.30 -23.50
N ILE A 325 -8.42 3.55 -23.56
CA ILE A 325 -9.27 4.74 -23.43
C ILE A 325 -9.35 5.40 -24.80
N SER A 326 -10.58 5.60 -25.28
CA SER A 326 -10.83 6.30 -26.54
C SER A 326 -10.45 7.78 -26.43
N GLU A 327 -10.10 8.42 -27.55
CA GLU A 327 -9.81 9.86 -27.56
C GLU A 327 -11.04 10.70 -27.15
N ALA A 328 -12.25 10.22 -27.45
CA ALA A 328 -13.50 10.85 -27.01
C ALA A 328 -13.60 10.84 -25.48
N THR A 329 -13.47 9.66 -24.85
CA THR A 329 -13.52 9.54 -23.38
C THR A 329 -12.42 10.34 -22.69
N ALA A 330 -11.21 10.36 -23.25
CA ALA A 330 -10.14 11.19 -22.73
C ALA A 330 -10.51 12.69 -22.83
N SER A 331 -11.08 13.13 -23.94
CA SER A 331 -11.52 14.53 -24.12
C SER A 331 -12.68 14.90 -23.20
N ASP A 332 -13.62 13.99 -22.97
CA ASP A 332 -14.72 14.18 -22.03
C ASP A 332 -14.17 14.40 -20.62
N LEU A 333 -13.25 13.56 -20.14
CA LEU A 333 -12.61 13.75 -18.83
C LEU A 333 -11.84 15.09 -18.72
N HIS A 334 -11.24 15.57 -19.82
CA HIS A 334 -10.60 16.90 -19.85
C HIS A 334 -11.60 18.06 -19.81
N ASN A 335 -12.84 17.85 -20.25
CA ASN A 335 -13.90 18.85 -20.12
C ASN A 335 -14.54 18.79 -18.73
N GLU A 336 -14.73 17.59 -18.19
CA GLU A 336 -15.36 17.37 -16.88
C GLU A 336 -14.51 17.93 -15.73
N ILE A 337 -13.17 17.80 -15.79
CA ILE A 337 -12.28 18.39 -14.77
C ILE A 337 -12.43 19.92 -14.66
N LEU A 338 -12.86 20.61 -15.73
CA LEU A 338 -13.08 22.06 -15.72
C LEU A 338 -14.28 22.48 -14.85
N LYS A 339 -15.20 21.57 -14.55
CA LYS A 339 -16.34 21.83 -13.66
C LYS A 339 -15.93 21.95 -12.19
N TYR A 340 -14.73 21.48 -11.86
CA TYR A 340 -14.21 21.47 -10.49
C TYR A 340 -13.27 22.65 -10.27
N GLU A 341 -13.76 23.68 -9.57
CA GLU A 341 -13.10 24.99 -9.42
C GLU A 341 -11.63 24.87 -9.00
N SER A 342 -11.33 24.03 -8.01
CA SER A 342 -10.01 23.96 -7.37
C SER A 342 -8.97 23.12 -8.13
N ILE A 343 -9.39 22.35 -9.14
CA ILE A 343 -8.52 21.51 -9.98
C ILE A 343 -8.66 21.81 -11.48
N SER A 344 -9.48 22.78 -11.85
CA SER A 344 -9.75 23.16 -13.25
C SER A 344 -8.49 23.56 -14.02
N ASP A 345 -7.45 24.06 -13.34
CA ASP A 345 -6.17 24.45 -13.93
C ASP A 345 -5.10 23.33 -13.89
N PHE A 346 -5.45 22.12 -13.42
CA PHE A 346 -4.52 21.01 -13.34
C PHE A 346 -4.33 20.37 -14.71
N LYS A 347 -3.08 20.02 -15.02
CA LYS A 347 -2.76 19.23 -16.22
C LYS A 347 -3.21 17.79 -16.01
N LEU A 348 -4.36 17.45 -16.57
CA LEU A 348 -4.85 16.08 -16.65
C LEU A 348 -4.06 15.27 -17.69
N THR A 349 -3.67 14.04 -17.34
CA THR A 349 -3.05 13.08 -18.25
C THR A 349 -3.78 11.75 -18.11
N VAL A 350 -4.54 11.38 -19.13
CA VAL A 350 -5.28 10.12 -19.18
C VAL A 350 -4.49 9.10 -20.00
N ARG A 351 -4.19 7.94 -19.42
CA ARG A 351 -3.47 6.85 -20.10
C ARG A 351 -4.21 5.53 -19.93
N GLY A 352 -4.62 4.94 -21.05
CA GLY A 352 -5.14 3.58 -21.13
C GLY A 352 -4.07 2.56 -21.52
N ASN A 353 -4.34 1.29 -21.24
CA ASN A 353 -3.50 0.17 -21.62
C ASN A 353 -3.86 -0.36 -23.02
N LYS A 354 -3.14 0.12 -24.05
CA LYS A 354 -3.34 -0.31 -25.45
C LYS A 354 -3.05 -1.79 -25.70
N ALA A 355 -2.27 -2.45 -24.83
CA ALA A 355 -1.95 -3.87 -24.99
C ALA A 355 -3.15 -4.80 -24.71
N ARG A 356 -4.17 -4.29 -24.01
CA ARG A 356 -5.45 -4.98 -23.76
C ARG A 356 -6.57 -4.44 -24.64
N GLY A 357 -6.26 -3.61 -25.64
CA GLY A 357 -7.23 -3.10 -26.59
C GLY A 357 -7.88 -4.23 -27.39
N ILE A 358 -9.14 -4.04 -27.79
CA ILE A 358 -9.94 -5.01 -28.55
C ILE A 358 -9.19 -5.48 -29.80
N ASP A 359 -8.46 -4.59 -30.47
CA ASP A 359 -7.70 -4.93 -31.68
C ASP A 359 -6.56 -5.93 -31.42
N GLN A 360 -5.81 -5.77 -30.32
CA GLN A 360 -4.76 -6.73 -29.96
C GLN A 360 -5.32 -8.08 -29.51
N VAL A 361 -6.44 -8.04 -28.79
CA VAL A 361 -7.15 -9.25 -28.36
C VAL A 361 -7.70 -9.99 -29.58
N SER A 362 -8.34 -9.30 -30.53
CA SER A 362 -8.82 -9.88 -31.79
C SER A 362 -7.68 -10.51 -32.58
N LYS A 363 -6.55 -9.82 -32.75
CA LYS A 363 -5.36 -10.36 -33.42
C LYS A 363 -4.76 -11.58 -32.70
N ALA A 364 -4.89 -11.66 -31.37
CA ALA A 364 -4.46 -12.84 -30.62
C ALA A 364 -5.43 -14.02 -30.84
N TYR A 365 -6.74 -13.74 -30.86
CA TYR A 365 -7.76 -14.73 -31.21
C TYR A 365 -7.60 -15.26 -32.63
N ASP A 366 -7.39 -14.39 -33.61
CA ASP A 366 -7.19 -14.78 -35.02
C ASP A 366 -5.98 -15.71 -35.17
N ARG A 367 -4.86 -15.37 -34.51
CA ARG A 367 -3.67 -16.24 -34.48
C ARG A 367 -3.94 -17.59 -33.80
N SER A 368 -4.72 -17.59 -32.72
CA SER A 368 -5.11 -18.83 -32.04
C SER A 368 -5.98 -19.71 -32.94
N ILE A 369 -6.91 -19.13 -33.68
CA ILE A 369 -7.77 -19.84 -34.64
C ILE A 369 -6.92 -20.44 -35.76
N GLU A 370 -5.99 -19.66 -36.32
CA GLU A 370 -5.08 -20.14 -37.36
C GLU A 370 -4.23 -21.33 -36.86
N GLN A 371 -3.73 -21.25 -35.62
CA GLN A 371 -2.96 -22.32 -35.00
C GLN A 371 -3.80 -23.59 -34.77
N ILE A 372 -5.06 -23.44 -34.33
CA ILE A 372 -5.99 -24.57 -34.18
C ILE A 372 -6.24 -25.24 -35.53
N ASN A 373 -6.53 -24.47 -36.58
CA ASN A 373 -6.77 -25.01 -37.92
C ASN A 373 -5.55 -25.75 -38.47
N ARG A 374 -4.34 -25.25 -38.19
CA ARG A 374 -3.08 -25.92 -38.55
C ARG A 374 -2.93 -27.26 -37.81
N LEU A 375 -3.16 -27.27 -36.50
CA LEU A 375 -3.11 -28.50 -35.70
C LEU A 375 -4.14 -29.53 -36.15
N GLU A 376 -5.35 -29.08 -36.52
CA GLU A 376 -6.40 -29.95 -37.05
C GLU A 376 -5.97 -30.58 -38.38
N LYS A 377 -5.33 -29.80 -39.27
CA LYS A 377 -4.76 -30.31 -40.52
C LYS A 377 -3.62 -31.31 -40.29
N GLU A 378 -2.69 -30.99 -39.38
CA GLU A 378 -1.59 -31.90 -39.01
C GLU A 378 -2.12 -33.21 -38.42
N ASN A 379 -3.14 -33.16 -37.54
CA ASN A 379 -3.79 -34.35 -37.01
C ASN A 379 -4.50 -35.18 -38.10
N SER A 380 -5.19 -34.55 -39.05
CA SER A 380 -5.80 -35.26 -40.18
C SER A 380 -4.76 -36.00 -41.01
N GLN A 381 -3.61 -35.37 -41.28
CA GLN A 381 -2.52 -36.00 -42.04
C GLN A 381 -1.92 -37.19 -41.29
N LEU A 382 -1.75 -37.09 -39.98
CA LEU A 382 -1.27 -38.20 -39.15
C LEU A 382 -2.27 -39.36 -39.11
N LEU A 383 -3.58 -39.08 -39.13
CA LEU A 383 -4.61 -40.12 -39.22
C LEU A 383 -4.53 -40.87 -40.54
N ASP A 384 -4.35 -40.16 -41.66
CA ASP A 384 -4.17 -40.77 -42.99
C ASP A 384 -2.90 -41.66 -43.02
N GLU A 385 -1.79 -41.21 -42.43
CA GLU A 385 -0.55 -41.99 -42.35
C GLU A 385 -0.71 -43.26 -41.48
N ILE A 386 -1.45 -43.17 -40.37
CA ILE A 386 -1.80 -44.33 -39.54
C ILE A 386 -2.65 -45.33 -40.34
N GLU A 387 -3.58 -44.85 -41.17
CA GLU A 387 -4.40 -45.71 -42.03
C GLU A 387 -3.54 -46.43 -43.07
N ASP A 388 -2.62 -45.73 -43.74
CA ASP A 388 -1.70 -46.34 -44.70
C ASP A 388 -0.80 -47.40 -44.05
N LEU A 389 -0.22 -47.08 -42.88
CA LEU A 389 0.59 -48.04 -42.11
C LEU A 389 -0.21 -49.30 -41.73
N LYS A 390 -1.48 -49.16 -41.37
CA LYS A 390 -2.35 -50.33 -41.10
C LYS A 390 -2.53 -51.19 -42.35
N ILE A 391 -2.72 -50.58 -43.52
CA ILE A 391 -2.83 -51.30 -44.80
C ILE A 391 -1.52 -52.05 -45.09
N GLN A 392 -0.37 -51.42 -44.89
CA GLN A 392 0.94 -52.05 -45.08
C GLN A 392 1.14 -53.27 -44.16
N ILE A 393 0.80 -53.14 -42.86
CA ILE A 393 0.89 -54.24 -41.90
C ILE A 393 0.00 -55.41 -42.34
N ALA A 394 -1.25 -55.15 -42.75
CA ALA A 394 -2.15 -56.19 -43.24
C ALA A 394 -1.60 -56.91 -44.49
N GLY A 395 -0.95 -56.17 -45.40
CA GLY A 395 -0.27 -56.72 -46.57
C GLY A 395 0.93 -57.62 -46.21
N LEU A 396 1.76 -57.19 -45.25
CA LEU A 396 2.89 -57.97 -44.73
C LEU A 396 2.44 -59.25 -44.03
N GLU A 397 1.40 -59.18 -43.20
CA GLU A 397 0.82 -60.36 -42.54
C GLU A 397 0.31 -61.39 -43.57
N THR A 398 -0.30 -60.91 -44.65
CA THR A 398 -0.78 -61.76 -45.75
C THR A 398 0.41 -62.45 -46.45
N SER A 399 1.46 -61.69 -46.75
CA SER A 399 2.69 -62.21 -47.38
C SER A 399 3.40 -63.25 -46.48
N LEU A 400 3.44 -63.02 -45.16
CA LEU A 400 3.97 -63.96 -44.18
C LEU A 400 3.16 -65.27 -44.13
N ARG A 401 1.82 -65.18 -44.20
CA ARG A 401 0.95 -66.37 -44.27
C ARG A 401 1.19 -67.18 -45.54
N GLU A 402 1.41 -66.52 -46.67
CA GLU A 402 1.71 -67.18 -47.93
C GLU A 402 3.10 -67.83 -47.93
N ALA A 403 4.13 -67.12 -47.44
CA ALA A 403 5.47 -67.68 -47.29
C ALA A 403 5.49 -68.93 -46.38
N ASN A 404 4.72 -68.90 -45.29
CA ASN A 404 4.56 -70.05 -44.38
C ASN A 404 3.81 -71.25 -44.99
N LYS A 405 3.10 -71.08 -46.13
CA LYS A 405 2.49 -72.21 -46.87
C LYS A 405 3.49 -72.93 -47.79
N VAL A 406 4.56 -72.27 -48.21
CA VAL A 406 5.51 -72.81 -49.22
C VAL A 406 6.67 -73.57 -48.58
N ILE A 407 7.01 -73.29 -47.32
CA ILE A 407 8.04 -74.01 -46.57
C ILE A 407 7.43 -74.57 -45.28
N PRO A 408 7.11 -75.87 -45.19
CA PRO A 408 6.74 -76.45 -43.92
C PRO A 408 8.00 -76.50 -43.05
N VAL A 409 8.20 -75.49 -42.21
CA VAL A 409 9.15 -75.59 -41.09
C VAL A 409 8.60 -76.67 -40.17
N LYS A 410 9.07 -77.90 -40.36
CA LYS A 410 8.84 -79.00 -39.43
C LYS A 410 9.59 -78.63 -38.16
N VAL A 411 8.93 -77.90 -37.26
CA VAL A 411 9.50 -77.51 -35.97
C VAL A 411 9.85 -78.81 -35.24
N LEU A 412 11.13 -79.17 -35.27
CA LEU A 412 11.62 -80.33 -34.56
C LEU A 412 11.45 -80.04 -33.07
N PRO A 413 10.84 -80.93 -32.28
CA PRO A 413 10.62 -80.71 -30.85
C PRO A 413 11.94 -80.92 -30.07
N TYR A 414 12.99 -80.19 -30.44
CA TYR A 414 14.32 -80.32 -29.87
C TYR A 414 14.30 -80.10 -28.35
N ALA A 415 13.47 -79.18 -27.87
CA ALA A 415 13.31 -78.90 -26.44
C ALA A 415 12.84 -80.12 -25.64
N SER A 416 11.96 -80.96 -26.18
CA SER A 416 11.54 -82.19 -25.49
C SER A 416 12.62 -83.27 -25.56
N ILE A 417 13.25 -83.44 -26.72
CA ILE A 417 14.32 -84.43 -26.92
C ILE A 417 15.52 -84.13 -26.02
N ALA A 418 15.92 -82.86 -25.90
CA ALA A 418 17.02 -82.44 -25.03
C ALA A 418 16.71 -82.71 -23.55
N LYS A 419 15.45 -82.55 -23.12
CA LYS A 419 15.01 -82.86 -21.76
C LYS A 419 15.11 -84.37 -21.48
N ASP A 420 14.60 -85.20 -22.38
CA ASP A 420 14.63 -86.66 -22.25
C ASP A 420 16.07 -87.20 -22.30
N ALA A 421 16.92 -86.60 -23.14
CA ALA A 421 18.35 -86.91 -23.21
C ALA A 421 19.03 -86.68 -21.85
N LYS A 422 18.72 -85.56 -21.17
CA LYS A 422 19.29 -85.24 -19.86
C LYS A 422 18.85 -86.21 -18.76
N ILE A 423 17.62 -86.69 -18.84
CA ILE A 423 17.08 -87.70 -17.89
C ILE A 423 17.79 -89.04 -18.10
N ARG A 424 17.98 -89.46 -19.35
CA ARG A 424 18.55 -90.77 -19.69
C ARG A 424 20.08 -90.82 -19.57
N PHE A 425 20.75 -89.69 -19.79
CA PHE A 425 22.20 -89.55 -19.72
C PHE A 425 22.57 -88.45 -18.70
N PRO A 426 22.59 -88.77 -17.39
CA PRO A 426 22.78 -87.77 -16.33
C PRO A 426 24.09 -86.97 -16.43
N ASP A 427 25.12 -87.60 -16.99
CA ASP A 427 26.47 -87.05 -17.18
C ASP A 427 26.59 -86.10 -18.37
N LEU A 428 25.54 -85.96 -19.18
CA LEU A 428 25.48 -85.01 -20.29
C LEU A 428 25.36 -83.59 -19.73
N GLU A 429 26.38 -82.76 -19.93
CA GLU A 429 26.41 -81.36 -19.49
C GLU A 429 25.57 -80.48 -20.41
N ARG A 430 25.75 -80.63 -21.73
CA ARG A 430 25.00 -79.91 -22.76
C ARG A 430 24.77 -80.81 -23.97
N LEU A 431 23.68 -80.56 -24.67
CA LEU A 431 23.40 -81.13 -25.97
C LEU A 431 23.14 -79.95 -26.92
N GLY A 432 23.83 -79.93 -28.05
CA GLY A 432 23.53 -79.06 -29.19
C GLY A 432 22.96 -79.87 -30.36
N TYR A 433 22.17 -79.21 -31.20
CA TYR A 433 21.71 -79.73 -32.49
C TYR A 433 21.87 -78.65 -33.54
N GLY A 434 22.33 -79.04 -34.72
CA GLY A 434 22.44 -78.16 -35.87
C GLY A 434 22.36 -78.92 -37.18
N GLU A 435 22.07 -78.19 -38.24
CA GLU A 435 22.18 -78.68 -39.60
C GLU A 435 23.45 -78.08 -40.20
N VAL A 436 24.41 -78.94 -40.54
CA VAL A 436 25.71 -78.56 -41.09
C VAL A 436 25.72 -78.88 -42.57
N LEU A 437 26.10 -77.89 -43.38
CA LEU A 437 26.30 -78.09 -44.81
C LEU A 437 27.63 -78.80 -45.02
N GLN A 438 27.59 -80.02 -45.55
CA GLN A 438 28.77 -80.79 -45.91
C GLN A 438 28.90 -80.86 -47.43
N SER A 439 30.10 -80.62 -47.95
CA SER A 439 30.37 -80.70 -49.38
C SER A 439 31.49 -81.68 -49.68
N ASN A 440 31.31 -82.45 -50.75
CA ASN A 440 32.37 -83.23 -51.39
C ASN A 440 32.97 -82.51 -52.61
N PHE A 441 32.82 -81.17 -52.67
CA PHE A 441 33.21 -80.28 -53.78
C PHE A 441 32.45 -80.47 -55.10
N LEU A 442 31.51 -81.43 -55.17
CA LEU A 442 30.61 -81.65 -56.32
C LEU A 442 29.14 -81.40 -55.99
N LYS A 443 28.74 -81.67 -54.74
CA LYS A 443 27.41 -81.42 -54.20
C LYS A 443 27.55 -80.90 -52.77
N VAL A 444 26.63 -80.04 -52.36
CA VAL A 444 26.44 -79.66 -50.95
C VAL A 444 25.21 -80.40 -50.46
N ASP A 445 25.34 -81.11 -49.34
CA ASP A 445 24.23 -81.78 -48.67
C ASP A 445 24.10 -81.26 -47.23
N THR A 446 22.88 -81.27 -46.69
CA THR A 446 22.60 -80.80 -45.34
C THR A 446 22.54 -81.99 -44.40
N VAL A 447 23.48 -82.06 -43.46
CA VAL A 447 23.61 -83.18 -42.54
C VAL A 447 23.24 -82.73 -41.13
N LYS A 448 22.47 -83.57 -40.42
CA LYS A 448 22.05 -83.29 -39.05
C LYS A 448 23.15 -83.74 -38.08
N VAL A 449 23.63 -82.80 -37.26
CA VAL A 449 24.73 -83.02 -36.32
C VAL A 449 24.28 -82.71 -34.90
N ILE A 450 24.68 -83.55 -33.95
CA ILE A 450 24.54 -83.29 -32.51
C ILE A 450 25.90 -83.07 -31.86
N PHE A 451 25.90 -82.18 -30.88
CA PHE A 451 27.10 -81.72 -30.17
C PHE A 451 26.97 -82.04 -28.67
N PRO A 452 27.24 -83.28 -28.22
CA PRO A 452 27.15 -83.66 -26.82
C PRO A 452 28.40 -83.23 -26.05
N ARG A 453 28.21 -82.46 -24.98
CA ARG A 453 29.27 -82.13 -24.02
C ARG A 453 29.03 -82.88 -22.73
N TRP A 454 30.02 -83.64 -22.28
CA TRP A 454 29.95 -84.48 -21.08
C TRP A 454 30.65 -83.81 -19.89
N LYS A 455 30.12 -84.00 -18.67
CA LYS A 455 30.68 -83.41 -17.44
C LYS A 455 32.08 -83.89 -17.10
N PHE A 456 32.38 -85.16 -17.34
CA PHE A 456 33.64 -85.80 -17.00
C PHE A 456 34.25 -86.53 -18.19
N LYS A 457 35.58 -86.45 -18.31
CA LYS A 457 36.36 -87.18 -19.30
C LYS A 457 36.55 -88.62 -18.83
N VAL A 458 36.31 -89.60 -19.71
CA VAL A 458 36.50 -91.03 -19.47
C VAL A 458 37.50 -91.58 -20.49
N SER A 459 37.95 -92.83 -20.33
CA SER A 459 38.84 -93.47 -21.32
C SER A 459 38.18 -93.52 -22.71
N ASP A 460 38.99 -93.48 -23.77
CA ASP A 460 38.49 -93.38 -25.14
C ASP A 460 37.54 -94.53 -25.50
N SER A 461 37.79 -95.74 -25.00
CA SER A 461 36.90 -96.89 -25.18
C SER A 461 35.52 -96.68 -24.53
N LEU A 462 35.46 -96.12 -23.32
CA LEU A 462 34.19 -95.81 -22.65
C LEU A 462 33.49 -94.60 -23.29
N ASN A 463 34.25 -93.63 -23.80
CA ASN A 463 33.70 -92.47 -24.49
C ASN A 463 33.01 -92.86 -25.80
N ALA A 464 33.63 -93.75 -26.59
CA ALA A 464 33.06 -94.27 -27.82
C ALA A 464 31.74 -95.01 -27.56
N ILE A 465 31.67 -95.83 -26.50
CA ILE A 465 30.45 -96.56 -26.13
C ILE A 465 29.32 -95.60 -25.76
N ARG A 466 29.55 -94.65 -24.84
CA ARG A 466 28.51 -93.71 -24.40
C ARG A 466 28.02 -92.80 -25.53
N VAL A 467 28.92 -92.33 -26.39
CA VAL A 467 28.58 -91.46 -27.53
C VAL A 467 27.73 -92.22 -28.54
N ARG A 468 28.11 -93.47 -28.86
CA ARG A 468 27.34 -94.33 -29.75
C ARG A 468 25.95 -94.65 -29.19
N SER A 469 25.84 -94.93 -27.89
CA SER A 469 24.54 -95.16 -27.24
C SER A 469 23.63 -93.92 -27.28
N LEU A 470 24.19 -92.71 -27.14
CA LEU A 470 23.45 -91.46 -27.30
C LEU A 470 23.00 -91.27 -28.76
N GLN A 471 23.89 -91.53 -29.72
CA GLN A 471 23.58 -91.45 -31.16
C GLN A 471 22.39 -92.32 -31.53
N GLU A 472 22.47 -93.62 -31.24
CA GLU A 472 21.45 -94.60 -31.60
C GLU A 472 20.08 -94.25 -30.98
N TRP A 473 20.07 -93.71 -29.76
CA TRP A 473 18.83 -93.27 -29.12
C TRP A 473 18.25 -92.00 -29.77
N ILE A 474 19.05 -90.95 -29.99
CA ILE A 474 18.56 -89.69 -30.59
C ILE A 474 18.10 -89.92 -32.03
N THR A 475 18.82 -90.72 -32.81
CA THR A 475 18.43 -91.07 -34.19
C THR A 475 17.04 -91.72 -34.22
N LYS A 476 16.72 -92.58 -33.24
CA LYS A 476 15.41 -93.20 -33.10
C LYS A 476 14.32 -92.20 -32.71
N GLU A 477 14.57 -91.32 -31.74
CA GLU A 477 13.60 -90.31 -31.29
C GLU A 477 13.33 -89.25 -32.36
N MET A 478 14.36 -88.82 -33.09
CA MET A 478 14.21 -87.86 -34.19
C MET A 478 13.61 -88.47 -35.46
N LYS A 479 13.51 -89.81 -35.55
CA LYS A 479 13.10 -90.55 -36.76
C LYS A 479 13.87 -90.10 -38.01
N THR A 480 15.19 -90.00 -37.86
CA THR A 480 16.12 -89.59 -38.93
C THR A 480 16.98 -90.77 -39.35
N ASP A 481 17.23 -90.95 -40.65
CA ASP A 481 18.02 -92.09 -41.14
C ASP A 481 19.52 -91.99 -40.81
N THR A 482 20.04 -90.76 -40.70
CA THR A 482 21.45 -90.47 -40.38
C THR A 482 21.56 -89.29 -39.43
N LEU A 483 22.38 -89.44 -38.39
CA LEU A 483 22.71 -88.38 -37.43
C LEU A 483 24.20 -88.47 -37.14
N HIS A 484 24.92 -87.37 -37.31
CA HIS A 484 26.35 -87.31 -37.02
C HIS A 484 26.59 -86.73 -35.63
N ILE A 485 27.67 -87.16 -34.98
CA ILE A 485 28.12 -86.60 -33.71
C ILE A 485 29.48 -85.95 -33.92
N GLU A 486 29.62 -84.74 -33.38
CA GLU A 486 30.89 -84.01 -33.30
C GLU A 486 31.37 -83.84 -31.86
#